data_AF-A0A087K3H6-F1
#
_entry.id   AF-A0A087K3H6-F1
#
_cell.length_a   1.000
_cell.length_b   1.000
_cell.length_c   1.000
_cell.angle_alpha   90.00
_cell.angle_beta   90.00
_cell.angle_gamma   90.00
#
_symmetry.space_group_name_H-M   'P 1'
#
loop_
_entity.id
_entity.type
_entity.pdbx_description
1 polymer ?
#
loop_
_entity_poly.entity_id
_entity_poly.type
_entity_poly.pdbx_seq_one_letter_code
_entity_poly.pdbx_strand_id
1 'polypeptide(L)'
;MRVTLLSPTDARQLARLIRTGTKRTLKAARALREICEGYRIDLPGLRVEQGRITLGPIRIDDAARLARLLDSVPQATEQPSTTADAATVKALLDHAFPQATGGGTVPVSVRESTPDLLHLGSIDARTARRLIRALRF
;
A
#
# COMPACT_ATOMS: atom_id res chain seq x y z
N MET A 1 10.35 22.20 26.58
CA MET A 1 9.76 22.76 25.34
C MET A 1 8.39 23.32 25.67
N ARG A 2 8.16 24.63 25.50
CA ARG A 2 6.82 25.23 25.64
C ARG A 2 6.10 25.08 24.31
N VAL A 3 5.10 24.20 24.25
CA VAL A 3 4.17 24.16 23.12
C VAL A 3 3.28 25.39 23.25
N THR A 4 3.47 26.39 22.39
CA THR A 4 2.57 27.53 22.28
C THR A 4 1.17 27.00 21.95
N LEU A 5 0.20 27.30 22.81
CA LEU A 5 -1.20 26.96 22.57
C LEU A 5 -1.66 27.66 21.29
N LEU A 6 -1.97 26.88 20.27
CA LEU A 6 -2.59 27.36 19.04
C LEU A 6 -3.89 28.08 19.36
N SER A 7 -4.10 29.27 18.79
CA SER A 7 -5.40 29.93 18.90
C SER A 7 -6.48 29.03 18.26
N PRO A 8 -7.73 29.06 18.74
CA PRO A 8 -8.80 28.25 18.16
C PRO A 8 -9.00 28.49 16.66
N THR A 9 -8.75 29.70 16.18
CA THR A 9 -8.84 30.08 14.77
C THR A 9 -7.71 29.44 13.96
N ASP A 10 -6.47 29.51 14.45
CA ASP A 10 -5.32 28.90 13.79
C ASP A 10 -5.42 27.37 13.78
N ALA A 11 -5.90 26.78 14.88
CA ALA A 11 -6.17 25.35 14.96
C ALA A 11 -7.22 24.91 13.93
N ARG A 12 -8.30 25.69 13.74
CA ARG A 12 -9.33 25.42 12.72
C ARG A 12 -8.79 25.58 11.30
N GLN A 13 -7.99 26.60 11.04
CA GLN A 13 -7.39 26.84 9.72
C GLN A 13 -6.38 25.74 9.37
N LEU A 14 -5.54 25.35 10.33
CA LEU A 14 -4.60 24.23 10.19
C LEU A 14 -5.35 22.92 9.94
N ALA A 15 -6.39 22.62 10.73
CA ALA A 15 -7.21 21.43 10.53
C ALA A 15 -7.87 21.41 9.14
N ARG A 16 -8.31 22.58 8.65
CA ARG A 16 -8.89 22.71 7.29
C ARG A 16 -7.84 22.46 6.21
N LEU A 17 -6.63 23.00 6.35
CA LEU A 17 -5.52 22.79 5.42
C LEU A 17 -5.06 21.33 5.38
N ILE A 18 -4.96 20.69 6.55
CA ILE A 18 -4.65 19.25 6.64
C ILE A 18 -5.75 18.45 5.94
N ARG A 19 -7.01 18.76 6.21
CA ARG A 19 -8.16 18.06 5.60
C ARG A 19 -8.15 18.21 4.07
N THR A 20 -7.95 19.42 3.55
CA THR A 20 -7.93 19.64 2.10
C THR A 20 -6.70 19.03 1.44
N GLY A 21 -5.52 19.15 2.05
CA GLY A 21 -4.27 18.59 1.56
C GLY A 21 -4.24 17.06 1.52
N THR A 22 -4.86 16.40 2.50
CA THR A 22 -4.88 14.92 2.60
C THR A 22 -6.08 14.25 1.95
N LYS A 23 -7.13 15.00 1.58
CA LYS A 23 -8.39 14.48 1.01
C LYS A 23 -8.16 13.48 -0.12
N ARG A 24 -7.25 13.78 -1.05
CA ARG A 24 -6.96 12.92 -2.21
C ARG A 24 -6.28 11.61 -1.80
N THR A 25 -5.33 11.67 -0.88
CA THR A 25 -4.62 10.50 -0.34
C THR A 25 -5.59 9.59 0.44
N LEU A 26 -6.46 10.17 1.28
CA LEU A 26 -7.49 9.43 2.01
C LEU A 26 -8.47 8.72 1.06
N LYS A 27 -8.90 9.40 -0.02
CA LYS A 27 -9.76 8.78 -1.04
C LYS A 27 -9.05 7.60 -1.74
N ALA A 28 -7.76 7.75 -2.05
CA ALA A 28 -6.98 6.66 -2.65
C ALA A 28 -6.81 5.48 -1.68
N ALA A 29 -6.51 5.75 -0.41
CA ALA A 29 -6.39 4.70 0.61
C ALA A 29 -7.70 3.92 0.77
N ARG A 30 -8.84 4.62 0.79
CA ARG A 30 -10.16 3.98 0.84
C ARG A 30 -10.43 3.12 -0.40
N ALA A 31 -10.19 3.64 -1.60
CA ALA A 31 -10.39 2.88 -2.83
C ALA A 31 -9.48 1.64 -2.89
N LEU A 32 -8.23 1.76 -2.42
CA LEU A 32 -7.31 0.63 -2.39
C LEU A 32 -7.79 -0.46 -1.41
N ARG A 33 -8.28 -0.06 -0.24
CA ARG A 33 -8.90 -0.99 0.72
C ARG A 33 -10.09 -1.72 0.10
N GLU A 34 -11.03 -1.00 -0.50
CA GLU A 34 -12.22 -1.59 -1.14
C GLU A 34 -11.85 -2.58 -2.26
N ILE A 35 -10.83 -2.27 -3.06
CA ILE A 35 -10.36 -3.16 -4.14
C ILE A 35 -9.72 -4.42 -3.55
N CYS A 36 -8.79 -4.26 -2.59
CA CYS A 36 -8.13 -5.40 -1.95
C CYS A 36 -9.12 -6.31 -1.23
N GLU A 37 -10.11 -5.75 -0.54
CA GLU A 37 -11.22 -6.51 0.05
C GLU A 37 -11.99 -7.31 -1.01
N GLY A 38 -12.25 -6.73 -2.19
CA GLY A 38 -12.87 -7.42 -3.32
C GLY A 38 -12.07 -8.64 -3.82
N TYR A 39 -10.74 -8.59 -3.73
CA TYR A 39 -9.84 -9.70 -4.05
C TYR A 39 -9.52 -10.61 -2.85
N ARG A 40 -10.19 -10.41 -1.70
CA ARG A 40 -9.94 -11.14 -0.45
C ARG A 40 -8.49 -11.02 0.04
N ILE A 41 -7.90 -9.84 -0.15
CA ILE A 41 -6.57 -9.47 0.35
C ILE A 41 -6.79 -8.55 1.55
N ASP A 42 -6.43 -9.01 2.74
CA ASP A 42 -6.54 -8.18 3.95
C ASP A 42 -5.33 -7.24 4.07
N LEU A 43 -5.61 -5.97 4.39
CA LEU A 43 -4.62 -4.93 4.61
C LEU A 43 -4.91 -4.23 5.95
N PRO A 44 -4.71 -4.93 7.08
CA PRO A 44 -5.07 -4.43 8.40
C PRO A 44 -4.24 -3.18 8.77
N GLY A 45 -3.03 -3.09 8.23
CA GLY A 45 -2.12 -1.96 8.44
C GLY A 45 -2.38 -0.73 7.59
N LEU A 46 -3.32 -0.76 6.64
CA LEU A 46 -3.48 0.29 5.65
C LEU A 46 -3.98 1.59 6.27
N ARG A 47 -3.18 2.66 6.15
CA ARG A 47 -3.52 3.98 6.69
C ARG A 47 -2.78 5.10 5.98
N VAL A 48 -3.27 6.33 6.17
CA VAL A 48 -2.59 7.53 5.68
C VAL A 48 -1.77 8.13 6.80
N GLU A 49 -0.45 8.20 6.60
CA GLU A 49 0.50 8.82 7.53
C GLU A 49 1.33 9.85 6.78
N GLN A 50 1.41 11.07 7.31
CA GLN A 50 2.23 12.15 6.75
C GLN A 50 1.97 12.39 5.24
N GLY A 51 0.73 12.24 4.79
CA GLY A 51 0.34 12.43 3.38
C GLY A 51 0.68 11.27 2.44
N ARG A 52 1.25 10.17 2.95
CA ARG A 52 1.55 8.93 2.23
C ARG A 52 0.59 7.82 2.67
N ILE A 53 0.48 6.77 1.86
CA ILE A 53 -0.31 5.58 2.18
C ILE A 53 0.65 4.50 2.65
N THR A 54 0.61 4.17 3.94
CA THR A 54 1.29 3.01 4.52
C THR A 54 0.41 1.80 4.31
N LEU A 55 0.93 0.76 3.67
CA LEU A 55 0.21 -0.51 3.47
C LEU A 55 0.30 -1.41 4.71
N GLY A 56 1.43 -1.37 5.41
CA GLY A 56 1.62 -2.00 6.72
C GLY A 56 1.85 -3.51 6.65
N PRO A 57 1.72 -4.22 7.79
CA PRO A 57 1.83 -5.68 7.82
C PRO A 57 0.71 -6.34 7.00
N ILE A 58 1.08 -7.39 6.27
CA ILE A 58 0.19 -8.24 5.47
C ILE A 58 0.62 -9.70 5.64
N ARG A 59 -0.33 -10.64 5.62
CA ARG A 59 -0.02 -12.09 5.60
C ARG A 59 0.72 -12.45 4.32
N ILE A 60 1.66 -13.39 4.39
CA ILE A 60 2.41 -13.85 3.20
C ILE A 60 1.46 -14.32 2.09
N ASP A 61 0.40 -15.06 2.42
CA ASP A 61 -0.57 -15.54 1.44
C ASP A 61 -1.27 -14.40 0.70
N ASP A 62 -1.63 -13.34 1.42
CA ASP A 62 -2.31 -12.17 0.86
C ASP A 62 -1.34 -11.29 0.06
N ALA A 63 -0.08 -11.20 0.50
CA ALA A 63 0.98 -10.58 -0.28
C ALA A 63 1.29 -11.34 -1.56
N ALA A 64 1.26 -12.68 -1.53
CA ALA A 64 1.41 -13.53 -2.70
C ALA A 64 0.22 -13.36 -3.67
N ARG A 65 -1.01 -13.27 -3.14
CA ARG A 65 -2.20 -12.93 -3.95
C ARG A 65 -2.05 -11.56 -4.59
N LEU A 66 -1.61 -10.55 -3.84
CA LEU A 66 -1.37 -9.21 -4.36
C LEU A 66 -0.32 -9.23 -5.47
N ALA A 67 0.81 -9.92 -5.27
CA ALA A 67 1.86 -10.03 -6.27
C ALA A 67 1.35 -10.67 -7.57
N ARG A 68 0.62 -11.79 -7.47
CA ARG A 68 -0.01 -12.45 -8.62
C ARG A 68 -1.02 -11.55 -9.32
N LEU A 69 -1.82 -10.80 -8.58
CA LEU A 69 -2.80 -9.88 -9.15
C LEU A 69 -2.11 -8.76 -9.94
N LEU A 70 -0.99 -8.25 -9.43
CA LEU A 70 -0.18 -7.24 -10.11
C LEU A 70 0.55 -7.79 -11.34
N ASP A 71 0.94 -9.07 -11.30
CA ASP A 71 1.61 -9.76 -12.40
C ASP A 71 0.62 -10.20 -13.50
N SER A 72 -0.64 -10.46 -13.13
CA SER A 72 -1.72 -10.80 -14.08
C SER A 72 -2.21 -9.64 -14.95
N VAL A 73 -1.69 -8.43 -14.71
CA VAL A 73 -1.81 -7.31 -15.66
C VAL A 73 -1.00 -7.69 -16.92
N PRO A 74 -1.60 -7.73 -18.11
CA PRO A 74 -1.18 -8.65 -19.18
C PRO A 74 0.28 -8.48 -19.61
N GLN A 75 1.11 -9.43 -19.18
CA GLN A 75 2.28 -9.93 -19.89
C GLN A 75 2.33 -11.45 -19.70
N ALA A 76 2.46 -12.17 -20.82
CA ALA A 76 2.43 -13.62 -20.90
C ALA A 76 3.65 -14.24 -20.20
N THR A 77 3.50 -14.80 -19.00
CA THR A 77 4.37 -15.87 -18.52
C THR A 77 3.64 -16.70 -17.46
N GLU A 78 3.67 -18.02 -17.62
CA GLU A 78 3.11 -19.00 -16.68
C GLU A 78 3.79 -18.91 -15.31
N GLN A 79 3.02 -19.04 -14.22
CA GLN A 79 3.57 -19.04 -12.86
C GLN A 79 3.27 -20.34 -12.09
N PRO A 80 4.26 -20.89 -11.36
CA PRO A 80 4.09 -22.13 -10.61
C PRO A 80 3.27 -21.93 -9.33
N SER A 81 2.50 -22.97 -9.01
CA SER A 81 1.74 -23.08 -7.77
C SER A 81 2.60 -23.76 -6.70
N THR A 82 3.24 -22.98 -5.83
CA THR A 82 3.86 -23.47 -4.58
C THR A 82 3.61 -22.48 -3.45
N THR A 83 3.53 -22.99 -2.22
CA THR A 83 3.46 -22.21 -0.98
C THR A 83 4.71 -21.33 -0.91
N ALA A 84 4.55 -20.04 -1.24
CA ALA A 84 5.68 -19.13 -1.38
C ALA A 84 6.18 -18.66 -0.01
N ASP A 85 7.48 -18.77 0.23
CA ASP A 85 8.12 -18.18 1.41
C ASP A 85 8.19 -16.64 1.30
N ALA A 86 8.49 -15.98 2.42
CA ALA A 86 8.53 -14.51 2.51
C ALA A 86 9.52 -13.88 1.51
N ALA A 87 10.65 -14.54 1.24
CA ALA A 87 11.68 -14.06 0.33
C ALA A 87 11.21 -14.11 -1.13
N THR A 88 10.53 -15.20 -1.50
CA THR A 88 9.93 -15.39 -2.82
C THR A 88 8.83 -14.37 -3.07
N VAL A 89 7.92 -14.18 -2.10
CA VAL A 89 6.86 -13.18 -2.23
C VAL A 89 7.43 -11.76 -2.30
N LYS A 90 8.48 -11.47 -1.53
CA LYS A 90 9.20 -10.19 -1.65
C LYS A 90 9.76 -9.99 -3.06
N ALA A 91 10.43 -10.98 -3.63
CA ALA A 91 10.99 -10.89 -4.98
C ALA A 91 9.89 -10.69 -6.04
N LEU A 92 8.76 -11.39 -5.90
CA LEU A 92 7.60 -11.20 -6.79
C LEU A 92 7.03 -9.79 -6.68
N LEU A 93 6.92 -9.23 -5.47
CA LEU A 93 6.48 -7.85 -5.28
C LEU A 93 7.48 -6.82 -5.83
N ASP A 94 8.78 -7.04 -5.62
CA ASP A 94 9.85 -6.19 -6.16
C ASP A 94 9.82 -6.18 -7.70
N HIS A 95 9.37 -7.27 -8.33
CA HIS A 95 9.19 -7.37 -9.78
C HIS A 95 7.86 -6.77 -10.28
N ALA A 96 6.73 -7.25 -9.76
CA ALA A 96 5.41 -6.91 -10.30
C ALA A 96 4.96 -5.47 -9.95
N PHE A 97 5.36 -4.96 -8.78
CA PHE A 97 4.89 -3.66 -8.31
C PHE A 97 5.36 -2.49 -9.19
N PRO A 98 6.65 -2.37 -9.56
CA PRO A 98 7.09 -1.34 -10.51
C PRO A 98 6.41 -1.47 -11.86
N GLN A 99 6.18 -2.67 -12.36
CA GLN A 99 5.54 -2.88 -13.66
C GLN A 99 4.08 -2.41 -13.64
N ALA A 100 3.31 -2.84 -12.65
CA ALA A 100 1.92 -2.43 -12.48
C ALA A 100 1.76 -0.91 -12.21
N THR A 101 2.75 -0.29 -11.55
CA THR A 101 2.70 1.13 -11.19
C THR A 101 3.53 2.06 -12.09
N GLY A 102 4.07 1.56 -13.20
CA GLY A 102 4.88 2.34 -14.14
C GLY A 102 6.12 2.98 -13.49
N GLY A 103 6.88 2.19 -12.74
CA GLY A 103 8.13 2.56 -12.07
C GLY A 103 8.00 2.98 -10.61
N GLY A 104 6.84 2.78 -9.97
CA GLY A 104 6.68 3.00 -8.53
C GLY A 104 7.32 1.87 -7.72
N THR A 105 7.72 2.15 -6.49
CA THR A 105 8.28 1.12 -5.59
C THR A 105 7.54 1.10 -4.27
N VAL A 106 7.49 -0.08 -3.64
CA VAL A 106 7.04 -0.26 -2.27
C VAL A 106 8.17 -0.91 -1.48
N PRO A 107 8.62 -0.34 -0.36
CA PRO A 107 9.57 -1.02 0.51
C PRO A 107 8.94 -2.28 1.06
N VAL A 108 9.61 -3.42 0.95
CA VAL A 108 9.18 -4.70 1.51
C VAL A 108 10.22 -5.20 2.49
N SER A 109 9.81 -5.53 3.70
CA SER A 109 10.68 -6.14 4.70
C SER A 109 10.02 -7.31 5.40
N VAL A 110 10.86 -8.26 5.82
CA VAL A 110 10.48 -9.38 6.69
C VAL A 110 10.98 -9.04 8.09
N ARG A 111 10.16 -9.23 9.12
CA ARG A 111 10.62 -9.15 10.52
C ARG A 111 10.88 -10.56 11.04
N GLU A 112 12.06 -10.78 11.59
CA GLU A 112 12.45 -12.07 12.21
C GLU A 112 11.48 -12.52 13.31
N SER A 113 10.89 -11.58 14.04
CA SER A 113 9.92 -11.86 15.11
C SER A 113 8.52 -12.24 14.63
N THR A 114 8.22 -12.06 13.34
CA THR A 114 6.91 -12.37 12.74
C THR A 114 7.11 -12.93 11.34
N PRO A 115 7.61 -14.17 11.21
CA PRO A 115 7.99 -14.74 9.92
C PRO A 115 6.82 -14.92 8.96
N ASP A 116 5.58 -14.98 9.47
CA ASP A 116 4.38 -15.12 8.64
C ASP A 116 3.86 -13.79 8.03
N LEU A 117 4.50 -12.67 8.36
CA LEU A 117 4.09 -11.34 7.94
C LEU A 117 5.16 -10.67 7.07
N LEU A 118 4.70 -10.04 6.00
CA LEU A 118 5.47 -9.07 5.25
C LEU A 118 5.06 -7.66 5.65
N HIS A 119 6.04 -6.78 5.79
CA HIS A 119 5.80 -5.37 6.03
C HIS A 119 5.95 -4.59 4.74
N LEU A 120 4.83 -4.06 4.26
CA LEU A 120 4.79 -3.16 3.13
C LEU A 120 4.89 -1.71 3.62
N GLY A 121 5.83 -0.97 3.06
CA GLY A 121 6.12 0.41 3.42
C GLY A 121 5.08 1.41 2.91
N SER A 122 5.47 2.69 2.93
CA SER A 122 4.59 3.77 2.49
C SER A 122 4.82 4.14 1.02
N ILE A 123 3.74 4.32 0.28
CA ILE A 123 3.74 4.81 -1.10
C ILE A 123 3.15 6.22 -1.17
N ASP A 124 3.57 7.00 -2.16
CA ASP A 124 3.00 8.32 -2.40
C ASP A 124 1.62 8.22 -3.11
N ALA A 125 0.89 9.33 -3.15
CA ALA A 125 -0.45 9.38 -3.73
C ALA A 125 -0.49 9.20 -5.27
N ARG A 126 0.61 9.45 -5.99
CA ARG A 126 0.72 9.17 -7.43
C ARG A 126 0.87 7.66 -7.64
N THR A 127 1.77 7.01 -6.92
CA THR A 127 1.99 5.57 -6.96
C THR A 127 0.72 4.81 -6.57
N ALA A 128 0.05 5.22 -5.49
CA ALA A 128 -1.24 4.64 -5.09
C ALA A 128 -2.32 4.74 -6.16
N ARG A 129 -2.41 5.88 -6.87
CA ARG A 129 -3.37 6.03 -7.98
C ARG A 129 -3.08 5.10 -9.15
N ARG A 130 -1.81 4.89 -9.46
CA ARG A 130 -1.41 3.96 -10.53
C ARG A 130 -1.71 2.51 -10.13
N LEU A 131 -1.43 2.17 -8.87
CA LEU A 131 -1.80 0.87 -8.30
C LEU A 131 -3.31 0.61 -8.36
N ILE A 132 -4.13 1.57 -7.94
CA ILE A 132 -5.60 1.48 -8.04
C ILE A 132 -6.07 1.27 -9.49
N ARG A 133 -5.39 1.89 -10.47
CA ARG A 133 -5.71 1.67 -11.88
C ARG A 133 -5.35 0.26 -12.31
N ALA A 134 -4.16 -0.23 -11.96
CA ALA A 134 -3.72 -1.58 -12.29
C ALA A 134 -4.64 -2.66 -11.72
N LEU A 135 -5.16 -2.47 -10.50
CA LEU A 135 -6.02 -3.44 -9.82
C LEU A 135 -7.51 -3.38 -10.24
N ARG A 136 -7.91 -2.47 -11.14
CA ARG A 136 -9.31 -2.32 -11.58
C ARG A 136 -9.60 -2.95 -12.94
N PHE A 137 -8.58 -3.54 -13.58
CA PHE A 137 -8.68 -4.17 -14.89
C PHE A 137 -8.58 -5.68 -14.74
#